data_AF-A0A8T5WMM6-F1
#
_entry.id   AF-A0A8T5WMM6-F1
#
_cell.length_a   1.000
_cell.length_b   1.000
_cell.length_c   1.000
_cell.angle_alpha   90.00
_cell.angle_beta   90.00
_cell.angle_gamma   90.00
#
_symmetry.space_group_name_H-M   'P 1'
#
loop_
_entity.id
_entity.type
_entity.pdbx_description
1 polymer ?
#
loop_
_entity_poly.entity_id
_entity_poly.type
_entity_poly.pdbx_seq_one_letter_code
_entity_poly.pdbx_strand_id
1 'polypeptide(L)'
;MTVKISGVLKDGTGKPVQNCTIVLKARRTSSTVVVNTVASENPDEAGRYSMDVEHGQYSVTLLVEGFPPSHAGTITVYEGSRPGTLNDFLGAMTEDDARPEALRRFELMVNEVARHAGASSQSAAAAKKSETAAASSKNAAKTSETNAANSAQAAAASQTASANSATAAKKSETNAKNSETATKASEKNAKSSQTAAKTSETNAKDSEANAKVSETAAANSAKASAASQTAAKASEDAAREYANQTAEPYRYVLQPLPDVWIPFNDSLDMITGYSPGYKKVKIGDNVVQVASDKQVNFSRASTATYINKSGELKTAEINEPRFEKEGLLIEGQRTNYMLNSATPASWGKSANMNVAEVGTDSFGFTYGKFVCNESLIGQSTTLNMAVVSTSGAVDVSGDNKCVTTSCRFKTDLELLLRIRFEAFDGSASSNLGYAIVNTRSLLVEITGVAADRLTARVNKDEATGWIFVEATIQASKETYITSAIQYAPKSGGVVESGDYIYLATPQVEDGSCVSSFIISGTTAATRASDMVTVPIKNNLYNLPFTVLCEVHKNWYKTPNVAPRVFDTGGHQTGAGIVMGFGSSGGYDGFPYCDIGGSDR
;
A
#
# COMPACT_ATOMS: atom_id res chain seq x y z
N MET A 1 -46.43 123.67 -1.99
CA MET A 1 -47.21 124.29 -3.09
C MET A 1 -48.63 124.24 -2.60
N THR A 2 -49.24 125.39 -2.37
CA THR A 2 -50.57 125.49 -1.80
C THR A 2 -51.64 124.96 -2.76
N VAL A 3 -52.67 124.34 -2.18
CA VAL A 3 -53.87 123.87 -2.87
C VAL A 3 -54.99 124.84 -2.56
N LYS A 4 -55.61 125.38 -3.61
CA LYS A 4 -56.69 126.35 -3.46
C LYS A 4 -57.99 125.66 -3.04
N ILE A 5 -58.46 125.97 -1.83
CA ILE A 5 -59.74 125.53 -1.31
C ILE A 5 -60.70 126.71 -1.38
N SER A 6 -61.67 126.63 -2.29
CA SER A 6 -62.60 127.73 -2.55
C SER A 6 -63.98 127.21 -2.92
N GLY A 7 -65.03 127.93 -2.53
CA GLY A 7 -66.41 127.53 -2.77
C GLY A 7 -67.40 128.51 -2.14
N VAL A 8 -68.67 128.08 -2.05
CA VAL A 8 -69.73 128.83 -1.36
C VAL A 8 -70.16 128.02 -0.15
N LEU A 9 -69.99 128.57 1.05
CA LEU A 9 -70.44 127.97 2.29
C LEU A 9 -71.96 128.17 2.42
N LYS A 10 -72.70 127.07 2.45
CA LYS A 10 -74.16 127.06 2.52
C LYS A 10 -74.64 126.25 3.72
N ASP A 11 -75.77 126.63 4.29
CA ASP A 11 -76.43 125.85 5.34
C ASP A 11 -77.16 124.62 4.77
N GLY A 12 -77.74 123.81 5.65
CA GLY A 12 -78.51 122.60 5.27
C GLY A 12 -79.77 122.87 4.43
N THR A 13 -80.16 124.13 4.23
CA THR A 13 -81.25 124.55 3.33
C THR A 13 -80.75 125.20 2.04
N GLY A 14 -79.43 125.30 1.86
CA GLY A 14 -78.78 125.83 0.67
C GLY A 14 -78.57 127.35 0.66
N LYS A 15 -78.91 128.06 1.75
CA LYS A 15 -78.68 129.52 1.85
C LYS A 15 -77.23 129.83 2.23
N PRO A 16 -76.63 130.93 1.74
CA PRO A 16 -75.27 131.31 2.12
C PRO A 16 -75.12 131.58 3.62
N VAL A 17 -74.08 131.03 4.24
CA VAL A 17 -73.75 131.30 5.64
C VAL A 17 -72.92 132.58 5.73
N GLN A 18 -73.54 133.67 6.17
CA GLN A 18 -72.90 134.97 6.37
C GLN A 18 -72.24 135.07 7.76
N ASN A 19 -71.27 135.98 7.91
CA ASN A 19 -70.53 136.25 9.16
C ASN A 19 -69.92 134.99 9.81
N CYS A 20 -69.43 134.07 8.98
CA CYS A 20 -68.68 132.90 9.41
C CYS A 20 -67.18 133.13 9.22
N THR A 21 -66.35 132.53 10.06
CA THR A 21 -64.91 132.37 9.84
C THR A 21 -64.63 130.88 9.71
N ILE A 22 -64.08 130.46 8.57
CA ILE A 22 -63.59 129.09 8.37
C ILE A 22 -62.17 129.03 8.91
N VAL A 23 -61.92 128.13 9.86
CA VAL A 23 -60.64 128.00 10.54
C VAL A 23 -60.07 126.60 10.29
N LEU A 24 -58.87 126.54 9.72
CA LEU A 24 -58.12 125.31 9.51
C LEU A 24 -56.95 125.27 10.50
N LYS A 25 -57.02 124.34 11.46
CA LYS A 25 -55.95 124.13 12.45
C LYS A 25 -55.13 122.89 12.12
N ALA A 26 -53.83 123.02 11.90
CA ALA A 26 -52.96 121.90 11.59
C ALA A 26 -52.95 120.88 12.76
N ARG A 27 -53.25 119.60 12.48
CA ARG A 27 -53.31 118.54 13.51
C ARG A 27 -51.96 117.87 13.75
N ARG A 28 -51.04 117.96 12.80
CA ARG A 28 -49.67 117.42 12.89
C ARG A 28 -48.71 118.34 12.16
N THR A 29 -47.45 118.37 12.59
CA THR A 29 -46.39 119.11 11.91
C THR A 29 -46.09 118.39 10.60
N SER A 30 -46.31 119.06 9.47
CA SER A 30 -45.82 118.64 8.16
C SER A 30 -44.47 119.28 7.87
N SER A 31 -43.87 118.95 6.73
CA SER A 31 -42.62 119.56 6.27
C SER A 31 -42.74 121.07 6.01
N THR A 32 -43.96 121.60 5.87
CA THR A 32 -44.22 123.01 5.52
C THR A 32 -45.13 123.74 6.53
N VAL A 33 -45.87 123.02 7.38
CA VAL A 33 -46.80 123.60 8.36
C VAL A 33 -46.63 122.96 9.73
N VAL A 34 -46.36 123.76 10.75
CA VAL A 34 -46.22 123.29 12.14
C VAL A 34 -47.59 123.00 12.78
N VAL A 35 -47.68 121.94 13.59
CA VAL A 35 -48.91 121.58 14.32
C VAL A 35 -49.45 122.76 15.15
N ASN A 36 -50.78 122.84 15.28
CA ASN A 36 -51.53 123.88 15.98
C ASN A 36 -51.52 125.28 15.34
N THR A 37 -50.78 125.50 14.26
CA THR A 37 -50.94 126.74 13.48
C THR A 37 -52.32 126.77 12.81
N VAL A 38 -52.82 127.99 12.59
CA VAL A 38 -54.19 128.23 12.17
C VAL A 38 -54.19 129.15 10.95
N ALA A 39 -54.91 128.74 9.91
CA ALA A 39 -55.32 129.61 8.80
C ALA A 39 -56.82 129.90 8.94
N SER A 40 -57.24 131.13 8.66
CA SER A 40 -58.64 131.54 8.76
C SER A 40 -59.06 132.38 7.56
N GLU A 41 -60.28 132.12 7.05
CA GLU A 41 -60.88 132.85 5.93
C GLU A 41 -62.33 133.20 6.26
N ASN A 42 -62.74 134.42 5.94
CA ASN A 42 -64.09 134.92 6.16
C ASN A 42 -64.86 134.93 4.84
N PRO A 43 -65.90 134.10 4.64
CA PRO A 43 -66.71 134.15 3.43
C PRO A 43 -67.44 135.50 3.31
N ASP A 44 -67.64 135.97 2.06
CA ASP A 44 -68.35 137.23 1.78
C ASP A 44 -69.88 137.14 2.06
N GLU A 45 -70.62 138.23 1.83
CA GLU A 45 -72.09 138.26 2.02
C GLU A 45 -72.84 137.23 1.17
N ALA A 46 -72.23 136.73 0.08
CA ALA A 46 -72.76 135.64 -0.74
C ALA A 46 -72.26 134.25 -0.31
N GLY A 47 -71.54 134.15 0.82
CA GLY A 47 -70.98 132.94 1.39
C GLY A 47 -69.74 132.41 0.67
N ARG A 48 -69.13 133.18 -0.23
CA ARG A 48 -67.98 132.72 -1.03
C ARG A 48 -66.69 132.84 -0.23
N TYR A 49 -65.89 131.77 -0.21
CA TYR A 49 -64.58 131.73 0.41
C TYR A 49 -63.52 131.23 -0.57
N SER A 50 -62.28 131.64 -0.38
CA SER A 50 -61.15 131.18 -1.19
C SER A 50 -59.84 131.33 -0.44
N MET A 51 -59.22 130.22 -0.05
CA MET A 51 -57.93 130.22 0.63
C MET A 51 -56.95 129.24 -0.04
N ASP A 52 -55.67 129.59 -0.04
CA ASP A 52 -54.59 128.72 -0.50
C ASP A 52 -54.00 127.96 0.69
N VAL A 53 -54.13 126.63 0.71
CA VAL A 53 -53.80 125.78 1.87
C VAL A 53 -52.63 124.85 1.56
N GLU A 54 -51.57 124.86 2.37
CA GLU A 54 -50.43 123.94 2.21
C GLU A 54 -50.81 122.49 2.55
N HIS A 55 -50.07 121.52 2.01
CA HIS A 55 -50.36 120.10 2.26
C HIS A 55 -50.16 119.73 3.74
N GLY A 56 -51.11 119.00 4.28
CA GLY A 56 -51.16 118.66 5.69
C GLY A 56 -52.53 118.15 6.12
N GLN A 57 -52.62 117.70 7.36
CA GLN A 57 -53.88 117.29 7.97
C GLN A 57 -54.40 118.40 8.88
N TYR A 58 -55.61 118.87 8.62
CA TYR A 58 -56.19 120.02 9.28
C TYR A 58 -57.54 119.68 9.91
N SER A 59 -57.73 120.17 11.13
CA SER A 59 -59.01 120.21 11.81
C SER A 59 -59.75 121.46 11.35
N VAL A 60 -60.91 121.29 10.72
CA VAL A 60 -61.75 122.37 10.21
C VAL A 60 -62.76 122.78 11.27
N THR A 61 -62.83 124.07 11.60
CA THR A 61 -63.80 124.64 12.54
C THR A 61 -64.47 125.84 11.89
N LEU A 62 -65.80 125.91 11.98
CA LEU A 62 -66.60 127.03 11.50
C LEU A 62 -67.04 127.87 12.71
N LEU A 63 -66.73 129.17 12.68
CA LEU A 63 -67.11 130.12 13.72
C LEU A 63 -68.10 131.11 13.13
N VAL A 64 -69.39 130.95 13.44
CA VAL A 64 -70.43 131.90 13.02
C VAL A 64 -70.68 132.89 14.15
N GLU A 65 -70.68 134.19 13.84
CA GLU A 65 -70.87 135.24 14.84
C GLU A 65 -72.18 135.04 15.64
N GLY A 66 -72.06 135.01 16.97
CA GLY A 66 -73.18 134.72 17.89
C GLY A 66 -73.39 133.24 18.24
N PHE A 67 -72.66 132.30 17.61
CA PHE A 67 -72.74 130.86 17.89
C PHE A 67 -71.38 130.29 18.34
N PRO A 68 -71.36 129.24 19.19
CA PRO A 68 -70.11 128.61 19.60
C PRO A 68 -69.38 127.96 18.40
N PRO A 69 -68.02 127.95 18.38
CA PRO A 69 -67.24 127.31 17.32
C PRO A 69 -67.65 125.85 17.09
N SER A 70 -67.99 125.50 15.85
CA SER A 70 -68.41 124.15 15.48
C SER A 70 -67.33 123.44 14.68
N HIS A 71 -66.89 122.26 15.14
CA HIS A 71 -65.93 121.45 14.41
C HIS A 71 -66.60 120.75 13.23
N ALA A 72 -66.20 121.11 12.01
CA ALA A 72 -66.79 120.60 10.77
C ALA A 72 -66.20 119.26 10.33
N GLY A 73 -65.00 118.92 10.80
CA GLY A 73 -64.34 117.64 10.52
C GLY A 73 -62.84 117.80 10.31
N THR A 74 -62.17 116.71 9.93
CA THR A 74 -60.74 116.75 9.57
C THR A 74 -60.60 116.56 8.07
N ILE A 75 -59.76 117.37 7.44
CA ILE A 75 -59.36 117.20 6.04
C ILE A 75 -57.89 116.81 5.96
N THR A 76 -57.52 116.07 4.91
CA THR A 76 -56.12 115.83 4.57
C THR A 76 -55.86 116.35 3.17
N VAL A 77 -54.99 117.36 3.05
CA VAL A 77 -54.55 117.92 1.78
C VAL A 77 -53.21 117.27 1.43
N TYR A 78 -53.19 116.45 0.38
CA TYR A 78 -51.98 115.80 -0.11
C TYR A 78 -51.22 116.68 -1.11
N GLU A 79 -49.91 116.44 -1.26
CA GLU A 79 -49.08 117.08 -2.28
C GLU A 79 -49.59 116.69 -3.68
N GLY A 80 -50.09 117.66 -4.45
CA GLY A 80 -50.73 117.43 -5.74
C GLY A 80 -52.27 117.32 -5.71
N SER A 81 -52.92 117.55 -4.56
CA SER A 81 -54.39 117.63 -4.50
C SER A 81 -54.91 118.72 -5.45
N ARG A 82 -55.98 118.41 -6.19
CA ARG A 82 -56.60 119.38 -7.10
C ARG A 82 -57.38 120.44 -6.31
N PRO A 83 -57.41 121.71 -6.76
CA PRO A 83 -58.28 122.72 -6.18
C PRO A 83 -59.74 122.25 -6.13
N GLY A 84 -60.45 122.54 -5.04
CA GLY A 84 -61.80 122.04 -4.79
C GLY A 84 -62.52 122.78 -3.66
N THR A 85 -63.75 122.39 -3.35
CA THR A 85 -64.52 122.96 -2.25
C THR A 85 -64.16 122.30 -0.93
N LEU A 86 -64.36 122.99 0.20
CA LEU A 86 -64.13 122.43 1.54
C LEU A 86 -64.92 121.14 1.78
N ASN A 87 -66.12 121.03 1.22
CA ASN A 87 -66.93 119.81 1.30
C ASN A 87 -66.28 118.63 0.57
N ASP A 88 -65.62 118.87 -0.57
CA ASP A 88 -64.92 117.82 -1.32
C ASP A 88 -63.78 117.23 -0.49
N PHE A 89 -63.06 118.07 0.25
CA PHE A 89 -61.99 117.64 1.15
C PHE A 89 -62.50 116.99 2.44
N LEU A 90 -63.66 117.41 2.96
CA LEU A 90 -64.31 116.79 4.13
C LEU A 90 -64.97 115.44 3.79
N GLY A 91 -65.28 115.19 2.51
CA GLY A 91 -65.93 113.95 2.05
C GLY A 91 -64.99 112.87 1.52
N ALA A 92 -63.66 113.11 1.46
CA ALA A 92 -62.70 112.15 0.93
C ALA A 92 -62.36 111.04 1.95
N MET A 93 -62.49 109.76 1.54
CA MET A 93 -62.15 108.59 2.37
C MET A 93 -60.66 108.54 2.75
N THR A 94 -60.34 108.07 3.96
CA THR A 94 -58.96 107.97 4.50
C THR A 94 -58.45 106.53 4.54
N GLU A 95 -57.12 106.32 4.55
CA GLU A 95 -56.43 105.01 4.48
C GLU A 95 -56.85 103.95 5.52
N ASP A 96 -57.58 104.31 6.58
CA ASP A 96 -58.12 103.36 7.55
C ASP A 96 -59.32 102.52 7.01
N ASP A 97 -59.89 102.89 5.86
CA ASP A 97 -61.12 102.26 5.35
C ASP A 97 -60.91 101.03 4.43
N ALA A 98 -59.67 100.55 4.21
CA ALA A 98 -59.38 99.52 3.18
C ALA A 98 -58.49 98.30 3.58
N ARG A 99 -58.76 97.58 4.68
CA ARG A 99 -58.60 96.09 4.86
C ARG A 99 -58.64 95.68 6.35
N PRO A 100 -59.54 94.78 6.79
CA PRO A 100 -59.58 94.33 8.20
C PRO A 100 -58.37 93.45 8.60
N GLU A 101 -57.76 93.74 9.76
CA GLU A 101 -56.59 93.04 10.34
C GLU A 101 -56.76 91.51 10.49
N ALA A 102 -58.00 91.02 10.62
CA ALA A 102 -58.30 89.61 10.84
C ALA A 102 -57.89 88.71 9.66
N LEU A 103 -58.03 89.17 8.42
CA LEU A 103 -57.63 88.39 7.24
C LEU A 103 -56.11 88.21 7.16
N ARG A 104 -55.34 89.24 7.52
CA ARG A 104 -53.87 89.18 7.52
C ARG A 104 -53.32 88.15 8.51
N ARG A 105 -53.96 88.01 9.69
CA ARG A 105 -53.56 87.01 10.70
C ARG A 105 -53.90 85.58 10.28
N PHE A 106 -55.03 85.38 9.59
CA PHE A 106 -55.43 84.06 9.09
C PHE A 106 -54.49 83.55 7.98
N GLU A 107 -54.10 84.40 7.04
CA GLU A 107 -53.13 84.04 5.98
C GLU A 107 -51.75 83.66 6.56
N LEU A 108 -51.28 84.37 7.59
CA LEU A 108 -50.02 84.02 8.29
C LEU A 108 -50.10 82.65 8.98
N MET A 109 -51.24 82.33 9.62
CA MET A 109 -51.43 81.03 10.28
C MET A 109 -51.45 79.87 9.27
N VAL A 110 -52.12 80.03 8.14
CA VAL A 110 -52.17 79.00 7.08
C VAL A 110 -50.78 78.77 6.48
N ASN A 111 -50.01 79.83 6.24
CA ASN A 111 -48.62 79.70 5.76
C ASN A 111 -47.73 78.98 6.77
N GLU A 112 -47.92 79.23 8.06
CA GLU A 112 -47.14 78.57 9.11
C GLU A 112 -47.51 77.08 9.27
N VAL A 113 -48.79 76.73 9.18
CA VAL A 113 -49.24 75.33 9.14
C VAL A 113 -48.70 74.62 7.90
N ALA A 114 -48.73 75.27 6.73
CA ALA A 114 -48.15 74.72 5.50
C ALA A 114 -46.64 74.49 5.63
N ARG A 115 -45.92 75.43 6.27
CA ARG A 115 -44.48 75.31 6.58
C ARG A 115 -44.21 74.14 7.53
N HIS A 116 -44.99 74.00 8.61
CA HIS A 116 -44.85 72.90 9.56
C HIS A 116 -45.20 71.54 8.93
N ALA A 117 -46.25 71.46 8.11
CA ALA A 117 -46.61 70.25 7.38
C ALA A 117 -45.50 69.86 6.37
N GLY A 118 -44.92 70.84 5.68
CA GLY A 118 -43.76 70.65 4.81
C GLY A 118 -42.54 70.15 5.56
N ALA A 119 -42.21 70.76 6.71
CA ALA A 119 -41.10 70.33 7.57
C ALA A 119 -41.33 68.94 8.16
N SER A 120 -42.56 68.61 8.57
CA SER A 120 -42.90 67.27 9.09
C SER A 120 -42.80 66.20 8.00
N SER A 121 -43.26 66.49 6.77
CA SER A 121 -43.11 65.59 5.63
C SER A 121 -41.64 65.34 5.27
N GLN A 122 -40.81 66.38 5.30
CA GLN A 122 -39.36 66.26 5.11
C GLN A 122 -38.70 65.43 6.22
N SER A 123 -39.08 65.64 7.48
CA SER A 123 -38.61 64.85 8.61
C SER A 123 -39.01 63.37 8.50
N ALA A 124 -40.25 63.07 8.09
CA ALA A 124 -40.70 61.71 7.84
C ALA A 124 -39.91 61.04 6.71
N ALA A 125 -39.65 61.77 5.62
CA ALA A 125 -38.81 61.27 4.52
C ALA A 125 -37.35 61.03 4.95
N ALA A 126 -36.79 61.91 5.79
CA ALA A 126 -35.45 61.76 6.35
C ALA A 126 -35.37 60.54 7.30
N ALA A 127 -36.38 60.34 8.14
CA ALA A 127 -36.49 59.17 9.00
C ALA A 127 -36.55 57.88 8.18
N LYS A 128 -37.33 57.85 7.08
CA LYS A 128 -37.40 56.67 6.20
C LYS A 128 -36.07 56.38 5.50
N LYS A 129 -35.35 57.41 5.06
CA LYS A 129 -33.98 57.26 4.54
C LYS A 129 -33.02 56.71 5.61
N SER A 130 -33.14 57.20 6.84
CA SER A 130 -32.33 56.73 7.98
C SER A 130 -32.60 55.26 8.31
N GLU A 131 -33.87 54.84 8.34
CA GLU A 131 -34.27 53.42 8.49
C GLU A 131 -33.64 52.54 7.41
N THR A 132 -33.69 53.00 6.15
CA THR A 132 -33.08 52.29 5.01
C THR A 132 -31.56 52.19 5.17
N ALA A 133 -30.90 53.28 5.57
CA ALA A 133 -29.46 53.29 5.82
C ALA A 133 -29.06 52.34 6.97
N ALA A 134 -29.85 52.31 8.05
CA ALA A 134 -29.63 51.40 9.17
C ALA A 134 -29.78 49.93 8.75
N ALA A 135 -30.78 49.61 7.91
CA ALA A 135 -30.95 48.27 7.34
C ALA A 135 -29.76 47.86 6.46
N SER A 136 -29.27 48.76 5.60
CA SER A 136 -28.07 48.54 4.79
C SER A 136 -26.82 48.33 5.66
N SER A 137 -26.62 49.13 6.71
CA SER A 137 -25.51 48.97 7.66
C SER A 137 -25.57 47.63 8.40
N LYS A 138 -26.77 47.18 8.79
CA LYS A 138 -26.95 45.84 9.39
C LYS A 138 -26.52 44.73 8.44
N ASN A 139 -26.89 44.82 7.17
CA ASN A 139 -26.50 43.84 6.15
C ASN A 139 -24.98 43.87 5.87
N ALA A 140 -24.37 45.06 5.82
CA ALA A 140 -22.93 45.22 5.68
C ALA A 140 -22.18 44.61 6.88
N ALA A 141 -22.64 44.83 8.11
CA ALA A 141 -22.07 44.23 9.32
C ALA A 141 -22.17 42.69 9.28
N LYS A 142 -23.30 42.14 8.83
CA LYS A 142 -23.47 40.69 8.68
C LYS A 142 -22.54 40.09 7.61
N THR A 143 -22.31 40.84 6.54
CA THR A 143 -21.34 40.45 5.49
C THR A 143 -19.92 40.47 6.05
N SER A 144 -19.54 41.49 6.81
CA SER A 144 -18.23 41.56 7.49
C SER A 144 -18.02 40.43 8.48
N GLU A 145 -19.02 40.07 9.29
CA GLU A 145 -18.98 38.91 10.18
C GLU A 145 -18.70 37.62 9.41
N THR A 146 -19.38 37.43 8.28
CA THR A 146 -19.18 36.28 7.39
C THR A 146 -17.76 36.25 6.80
N ASN A 147 -17.26 37.40 6.34
CA ASN A 147 -15.91 37.51 5.78
C ASN A 147 -14.82 37.25 6.84
N ALA A 148 -15.03 37.68 8.08
CA ALA A 148 -14.14 37.40 9.19
C ALA A 148 -14.10 35.89 9.50
N ALA A 149 -15.26 35.23 9.54
CA ALA A 149 -15.34 33.77 9.73
C ALA A 149 -14.63 33.00 8.61
N ASN A 150 -14.84 33.39 7.35
CA ASN A 150 -14.15 32.80 6.20
C ASN A 150 -12.63 33.00 6.27
N SER A 151 -12.18 34.18 6.68
CA SER A 151 -10.75 34.49 6.84
C SER A 151 -10.11 33.65 7.95
N ALA A 152 -10.82 33.44 9.08
CA ALA A 152 -10.36 32.56 10.15
C ALA A 152 -10.24 31.10 9.68
N GLN A 153 -11.20 30.60 8.89
CA GLN A 153 -11.13 29.27 8.30
C GLN A 153 -9.95 29.14 7.33
N ALA A 154 -9.72 30.14 6.47
CA ALA A 154 -8.59 30.16 5.55
C ALA A 154 -7.23 30.17 6.28
N ALA A 155 -7.14 30.91 7.39
CA ALA A 155 -5.94 30.92 8.24
C ALA A 155 -5.69 29.55 8.90
N ALA A 156 -6.74 28.91 9.43
CA ALA A 156 -6.64 27.56 10.02
C ALA A 156 -6.20 26.53 8.96
N ALA A 157 -6.79 26.56 7.77
CA ALA A 157 -6.38 25.69 6.66
C ALA A 157 -4.92 25.91 6.26
N SER A 158 -4.46 27.17 6.23
CA SER A 158 -3.06 27.50 5.93
C SER A 158 -2.09 26.99 7.00
N GLN A 159 -2.49 27.05 8.28
CA GLN A 159 -1.70 26.48 9.38
C GLN A 159 -1.54 24.96 9.23
N THR A 160 -2.63 24.25 8.90
CA THR A 160 -2.58 22.81 8.62
C THR A 160 -1.70 22.49 7.42
N ALA A 161 -1.81 23.25 6.33
CA ALA A 161 -0.97 23.06 5.14
C ALA A 161 0.53 23.25 5.45
N SER A 162 0.87 24.23 6.29
CA SER A 162 2.25 24.48 6.73
C SER A 162 2.79 23.32 7.58
N ALA A 163 2.00 22.82 8.54
CA ALA A 163 2.39 21.67 9.37
C ALA A 163 2.60 20.39 8.53
N ASN A 164 1.73 20.15 7.55
CA ASN A 164 1.89 19.04 6.60
C ASN A 164 3.17 19.20 5.76
N SER A 165 3.46 20.42 5.31
CA SER A 165 4.69 20.70 4.55
C SER A 165 5.95 20.47 5.38
N ALA A 166 5.96 20.87 6.66
CA ALA A 166 7.06 20.60 7.57
C ALA A 166 7.28 19.10 7.80
N THR A 167 6.18 18.33 7.93
CA THR A 167 6.23 16.86 8.06
C THR A 167 6.79 16.21 6.79
N ALA A 168 6.35 16.67 5.61
CA ALA A 168 6.85 16.18 4.33
C ALA A 168 8.34 16.49 4.14
N ALA A 169 8.79 17.69 4.51
CA ALA A 169 10.21 18.06 4.49
C ALA A 169 11.05 17.16 5.39
N LYS A 170 10.58 16.84 6.61
CA LYS A 170 11.30 15.94 7.52
C LYS A 170 11.39 14.51 6.96
N LYS A 171 10.31 14.01 6.37
CA LYS A 171 10.33 12.70 5.69
C LYS A 171 11.31 12.68 4.52
N SER A 172 11.39 13.77 3.75
CA SER A 172 12.35 13.91 2.65
C SER A 172 13.80 13.90 3.14
N GLU A 173 14.11 14.56 4.26
CA GLU A 173 15.43 14.53 4.90
C GLU A 173 15.82 13.09 5.30
N THR A 174 14.91 12.34 5.91
CA THR A 174 15.14 10.93 6.26
C THR A 174 15.40 10.07 5.02
N ASN A 175 14.61 10.25 3.95
CA ASN A 175 14.78 9.51 2.70
C ASN A 175 16.14 9.80 2.03
N ALA A 176 16.60 11.05 2.09
CA ALA A 176 17.93 11.42 1.58
C ALA A 176 19.05 10.71 2.35
N LYS A 177 18.95 10.64 3.68
CA LYS A 177 19.92 9.94 4.54
C LYS A 177 19.96 8.42 4.30
N ASN A 178 18.79 7.82 4.08
CA ASN A 178 18.68 6.40 3.72
C ASN A 178 19.32 6.13 2.35
N SER A 179 19.12 7.04 1.39
CA SER A 179 19.73 6.95 0.06
C SER A 179 21.26 7.05 0.14
N GLU A 180 21.80 7.96 0.95
CA GLU A 180 23.25 8.08 1.18
C GLU A 180 23.84 6.78 1.76
N THR A 181 23.14 6.15 2.69
CA THR A 181 23.56 4.87 3.30
C THR A 181 23.53 3.73 2.28
N ALA A 182 22.49 3.67 1.45
CA ALA A 182 22.37 2.69 0.38
C ALA A 182 23.50 2.83 -0.66
N THR A 183 23.87 4.06 -1.02
CA THR A 183 25.00 4.32 -1.92
C THR A 183 26.31 3.78 -1.35
N LYS A 184 26.61 4.03 -0.07
CA LYS A 184 27.82 3.50 0.61
C LYS A 184 27.85 1.97 0.64
N ALA A 185 26.70 1.34 0.85
CA ALA A 185 26.59 -0.12 0.79
C ALA A 185 26.85 -0.65 -0.64
N SER A 186 26.32 0.03 -1.66
CA SER A 186 26.54 -0.30 -3.06
C SER A 186 28.02 -0.19 -3.45
N GLU A 187 28.73 0.87 -3.02
CA GLU A 187 30.17 1.03 -3.23
C GLU A 187 30.97 -0.14 -2.64
N LYS A 188 30.61 -0.58 -1.42
CA LYS A 188 31.26 -1.74 -0.78
C LYS A 188 31.01 -3.02 -1.58
N ASN A 189 29.79 -3.25 -2.03
CA ASN A 189 29.43 -4.43 -2.82
C ASN A 189 30.13 -4.46 -4.18
N ALA A 190 30.27 -3.30 -4.83
CA ALA A 190 31.04 -3.17 -6.07
C ALA A 190 32.52 -3.54 -5.84
N LYS A 191 33.12 -3.09 -4.73
CA LYS A 191 34.50 -3.44 -4.37
C LYS A 191 34.67 -4.94 -4.07
N SER A 192 33.72 -5.54 -3.35
CA SER A 192 33.71 -6.99 -3.12
C SER A 192 33.58 -7.78 -4.43
N SER A 193 32.74 -7.32 -5.36
CA SER A 193 32.57 -7.94 -6.67
C SER A 193 33.84 -7.85 -7.51
N GLN A 194 34.56 -6.72 -7.44
CA GLN A 194 35.87 -6.56 -8.09
C GLN A 194 36.89 -7.58 -7.56
N THR A 195 36.95 -7.81 -6.24
CA THR A 195 37.83 -8.81 -5.63
C THR A 195 37.46 -10.24 -6.02
N ALA A 196 36.17 -10.56 -6.05
CA ALA A 196 35.68 -11.88 -6.47
C ALA A 196 36.00 -12.17 -7.95
N ALA A 197 35.86 -11.16 -8.83
CA ALA A 197 36.25 -11.26 -10.23
C ALA A 197 37.76 -11.50 -10.37
N LYS A 198 38.60 -10.80 -9.59
CA LYS A 198 40.05 -11.00 -9.58
C LYS A 198 40.44 -12.41 -9.12
N THR A 199 39.76 -12.94 -8.11
CA THR A 199 39.97 -14.31 -7.63
C THR A 199 39.58 -15.34 -8.69
N SER A 200 38.46 -15.11 -9.38
CA SER A 200 38.02 -15.97 -10.48
C SER A 200 39.00 -15.96 -11.65
N GLU A 201 39.59 -14.80 -11.98
CA GLU A 201 40.65 -14.69 -12.98
C GLU A 201 41.87 -15.57 -12.63
N THR A 202 42.28 -15.59 -11.36
CA THR A 202 43.38 -16.45 -10.88
C THR A 202 43.02 -17.93 -10.99
N ASN A 203 41.85 -18.33 -10.48
CA ASN A 203 41.41 -19.72 -10.52
C ASN A 203 41.28 -20.27 -11.96
N ALA A 204 40.89 -19.42 -12.91
CA ALA A 204 40.86 -19.78 -14.33
C ALA A 204 42.26 -20.06 -14.89
N LYS A 205 43.27 -19.25 -14.52
CA LYS A 205 44.67 -19.49 -14.91
C LYS A 205 45.23 -20.78 -14.31
N ASP A 206 44.92 -21.07 -13.04
CA ASP A 206 45.32 -22.32 -12.39
C ASP A 206 44.67 -23.53 -13.07
N SER A 207 43.40 -23.40 -13.46
CA SER A 207 42.69 -24.44 -14.20
C SER A 207 43.30 -24.69 -15.59
N GLU A 208 43.72 -23.63 -16.30
CA GLU A 208 44.43 -23.74 -17.57
C GLU A 208 45.76 -24.51 -17.41
N ALA A 209 46.51 -24.21 -16.34
CA ALA A 209 47.76 -24.92 -16.04
C ALA A 209 47.52 -26.41 -15.74
N ASN A 210 46.50 -26.72 -14.94
CA ASN A 210 46.13 -28.11 -14.61
C ASN A 210 45.66 -28.89 -15.85
N ALA A 211 44.98 -28.24 -16.79
CA ALA A 211 44.60 -28.85 -18.05
C ALA A 211 45.83 -29.24 -18.90
N LYS A 212 46.86 -28.37 -18.99
CA LYS A 212 48.12 -28.68 -19.69
C LYS A 212 48.90 -29.83 -19.03
N VAL A 213 48.90 -29.90 -17.70
CA VAL A 213 49.48 -31.04 -16.95
C VAL A 213 48.73 -32.33 -17.29
N SER A 214 47.41 -32.28 -17.33
CA SER A 214 46.56 -33.44 -17.65
C SER A 214 46.76 -33.92 -19.10
N GLU A 215 46.87 -32.98 -20.05
CA GLU A 215 47.20 -33.28 -21.46
C GLU A 215 48.55 -34.01 -21.56
N THR A 216 49.56 -33.54 -20.83
CA THR A 216 50.88 -34.18 -20.78
C THR A 216 50.81 -35.59 -20.18
N ALA A 217 50.05 -35.77 -19.10
CA ALA A 217 49.84 -37.07 -18.45
C ALA A 217 49.12 -38.07 -19.37
N ALA A 218 48.11 -37.60 -20.12
CA ALA A 218 47.41 -38.41 -21.13
C ALA A 218 48.35 -38.83 -22.26
N ALA A 219 49.17 -37.91 -22.78
CA ALA A 219 50.17 -38.22 -23.82
C ALA A 219 51.20 -39.25 -23.33
N ASN A 220 51.66 -39.15 -22.08
CA ASN A 220 52.55 -40.14 -21.48
C ASN A 220 51.87 -41.50 -21.30
N SER A 221 50.61 -41.51 -20.89
CA SER A 221 49.82 -42.74 -20.77
C SER A 221 49.61 -43.43 -22.13
N ALA A 222 49.37 -42.66 -23.19
CA ALA A 222 49.27 -43.18 -24.55
C ALA A 222 50.60 -43.81 -25.02
N LYS A 223 51.74 -43.16 -24.74
CA LYS A 223 53.08 -43.73 -25.02
C LYS A 223 53.31 -45.02 -24.23
N ALA A 224 52.96 -45.05 -22.95
CA ALA A 224 53.07 -46.24 -22.12
C ALA A 224 52.16 -47.38 -22.64
N SER A 225 50.94 -47.06 -23.07
CA SER A 225 50.03 -48.04 -23.70
C SER A 225 50.61 -48.60 -25.00
N ALA A 226 51.19 -47.77 -25.87
CA ALA A 226 51.84 -48.23 -27.10
C ALA A 226 53.06 -49.13 -26.82
N ALA A 227 53.86 -48.79 -25.81
CA ALA A 227 54.96 -49.64 -25.35
C ALA A 227 54.45 -50.99 -24.80
N SER A 228 53.38 -50.98 -24.01
CA SER A 228 52.71 -52.19 -23.51
C SER A 228 52.11 -53.04 -24.64
N GLN A 229 51.52 -52.43 -25.68
CA GLN A 229 51.05 -53.16 -26.86
C GLN A 229 52.21 -53.83 -27.61
N THR A 230 53.33 -53.14 -27.75
CA THR A 230 54.54 -53.69 -28.37
C THR A 230 55.09 -54.86 -27.54
N ALA A 231 55.15 -54.71 -26.23
CA ALA A 231 55.57 -55.77 -25.32
C ALA A 231 54.59 -56.96 -25.32
N ALA A 232 53.28 -56.71 -25.35
CA ALA A 232 52.26 -57.74 -25.48
C ALA A 232 52.39 -58.49 -26.80
N LYS A 233 52.71 -57.80 -27.90
CA LYS A 233 52.95 -58.44 -29.21
C LYS A 233 54.21 -59.31 -29.18
N ALA A 234 55.30 -58.84 -28.59
CA ALA A 234 56.51 -59.65 -28.38
C ALA A 234 56.23 -60.88 -27.50
N SER A 235 55.41 -60.74 -26.45
CA SER A 235 54.94 -61.84 -25.63
C SER A 235 54.01 -62.80 -26.38
N GLU A 236 53.14 -62.31 -27.24
CA GLU A 236 52.27 -63.14 -28.10
C GLU A 236 53.11 -64.01 -29.05
N ASP A 237 54.13 -63.40 -29.67
CA ASP A 237 55.03 -64.11 -30.58
C ASP A 237 55.86 -65.17 -29.82
N ALA A 238 56.35 -64.85 -28.62
CA ALA A 238 57.01 -65.80 -27.73
C ALA A 238 56.06 -66.91 -27.23
N ALA A 239 54.80 -66.57 -26.93
CA ALA A 239 53.78 -67.52 -26.50
C ALA A 239 53.37 -68.47 -27.63
N ARG A 240 53.37 -68.02 -28.88
CA ARG A 240 53.14 -68.87 -30.06
C ARG A 240 54.25 -69.90 -30.24
N GLU A 241 55.49 -69.53 -29.96
CA GLU A 241 56.64 -70.44 -29.96
C GLU A 241 56.56 -71.45 -28.80
N TYR A 242 56.10 -71.01 -27.63
CA TYR A 242 55.92 -71.84 -26.44
C TYR A 242 54.71 -72.80 -26.53
N ALA A 243 53.60 -72.40 -27.16
CA ALA A 243 52.38 -73.19 -27.29
C ALA A 243 52.52 -74.48 -28.14
N ASN A 244 53.58 -74.61 -28.93
CA ASN A 244 53.93 -75.87 -29.59
C ASN A 244 54.54 -76.92 -28.65
N GLN A 245 54.81 -76.57 -27.38
CA GLN A 245 55.37 -77.46 -26.36
C GLN A 245 54.46 -77.48 -25.11
N THR A 246 53.49 -78.42 -25.09
CA THR A 246 52.88 -79.04 -23.90
C THR A 246 51.90 -78.26 -22.97
N ALA A 247 50.69 -78.84 -22.85
CA ALA A 247 49.65 -78.86 -21.78
C ALA A 247 49.63 -77.89 -20.55
N GLU A 248 48.45 -77.26 -20.32
CA GLU A 248 47.77 -76.68 -19.12
C GLU A 248 48.47 -76.64 -17.72
N PRO A 249 48.14 -75.69 -16.79
CA PRO A 249 47.24 -74.52 -16.85
C PRO A 249 47.83 -73.19 -16.29
N TYR A 250 47.33 -72.04 -16.77
CA TYR A 250 47.77 -70.69 -16.35
C TYR A 250 47.11 -70.22 -15.05
N ARG A 251 47.92 -69.95 -14.01
CA ARG A 251 47.47 -69.44 -12.69
C ARG A 251 47.74 -67.95 -12.43
N TYR A 252 48.43 -67.19 -13.29
CA TYR A 252 48.90 -65.85 -12.88
C TYR A 252 48.87 -64.79 -13.98
N VAL A 253 47.70 -64.23 -14.28
CA VAL A 253 47.55 -62.79 -14.65
C VAL A 253 46.15 -62.29 -14.23
N LEU A 254 45.90 -62.24 -12.92
CA LEU A 254 44.89 -61.34 -12.36
C LEU A 254 45.66 -60.47 -11.36
N GLN A 255 45.55 -59.15 -11.49
CA GLN A 255 45.89 -58.27 -10.37
C GLN A 255 45.13 -58.78 -9.14
N PRO A 256 45.76 -58.86 -7.94
CA PRO A 256 45.07 -59.42 -6.78
C PRO A 256 43.79 -58.61 -6.56
N LEU A 257 42.65 -59.28 -6.73
CA LEU A 257 41.37 -58.72 -6.33
C LEU A 257 41.48 -58.36 -4.84
N PRO A 258 40.90 -57.24 -4.40
CA PRO A 258 40.91 -56.90 -2.98
C PRO A 258 40.26 -58.04 -2.18
N ASP A 259 40.66 -58.21 -0.93
CA ASP A 259 40.15 -59.29 -0.06
C ASP A 259 38.62 -59.30 -0.01
N VAL A 260 38.02 -58.11 -0.12
CA VAL A 260 36.58 -57.89 -0.26
C VAL A 260 36.30 -56.98 -1.45
N TRP A 261 35.45 -57.44 -2.38
CA TRP A 261 34.92 -56.62 -3.47
C TRP A 261 33.41 -56.77 -3.60
N ILE A 262 32.72 -55.66 -3.36
CA ILE A 262 31.26 -55.56 -3.39
C ILE A 262 30.87 -54.60 -4.52
N PRO A 263 30.43 -55.07 -5.69
CA PRO A 263 30.03 -54.21 -6.79
C PRO A 263 28.64 -53.57 -6.58
N PHE A 264 27.96 -53.83 -5.45
CA PHE A 264 26.58 -53.41 -5.15
C PHE A 264 25.62 -53.55 -6.35
N ASN A 265 25.61 -54.76 -6.93
CA ASN A 265 24.64 -55.13 -7.95
C ASN A 265 23.34 -55.65 -7.31
N ASP A 266 22.34 -55.94 -8.14
CA ASP A 266 20.98 -56.32 -7.71
C ASP A 266 20.93 -57.57 -6.81
N SER A 267 21.98 -58.39 -6.80
CA SER A 267 22.07 -59.60 -5.97
C SER A 267 22.73 -59.37 -4.60
N LEU A 268 23.41 -58.23 -4.40
CA LEU A 268 24.30 -57.97 -3.27
C LEU A 268 25.39 -59.05 -3.08
N ASP A 269 25.70 -59.77 -4.15
CA ASP A 269 26.74 -60.80 -4.14
C ASP A 269 28.12 -60.15 -4.21
N MET A 270 29.03 -60.68 -3.39
CA MET A 270 30.42 -60.28 -3.36
C MET A 270 31.20 -61.06 -4.43
N ILE A 271 32.12 -60.39 -5.13
CA ILE A 271 33.04 -61.07 -6.06
C ILE A 271 34.12 -61.80 -5.24
N THR A 272 34.69 -61.10 -4.25
CA THR A 272 35.64 -61.62 -3.27
C THR A 272 35.17 -61.31 -1.84
N GLY A 273 35.47 -62.21 -0.91
CA GLY A 273 35.03 -62.18 0.48
C GLY A 273 34.41 -63.51 0.96
N TYR A 274 34.16 -63.58 2.26
CA TYR A 274 33.65 -64.73 3.03
C TYR A 274 32.50 -64.32 3.96
N SER A 275 31.66 -63.36 3.53
CA SER A 275 30.51 -62.88 4.31
C SER A 275 29.42 -63.95 4.45
N PRO A 276 29.10 -64.42 5.67
CA PRO A 276 27.97 -65.31 5.89
C PRO A 276 26.65 -64.58 5.64
N GLY A 277 25.83 -65.14 4.75
CA GLY A 277 24.51 -64.62 4.38
C GLY A 277 23.63 -65.70 3.74
N TYR A 278 22.52 -65.28 3.14
CA TYR A 278 21.58 -66.19 2.49
C TYR A 278 21.04 -65.64 1.18
N LYS A 279 21.35 -66.30 0.06
CA LYS A 279 20.85 -65.92 -1.25
C LYS A 279 19.48 -66.53 -1.52
N LYS A 280 18.56 -65.74 -2.05
CA LYS A 280 17.30 -66.25 -2.60
C LYS A 280 17.58 -66.80 -4.00
N VAL A 281 17.33 -68.08 -4.21
CA VAL A 281 17.43 -68.73 -5.51
C VAL A 281 16.04 -69.18 -5.93
N LYS A 282 15.62 -68.78 -7.13
CA LYS A 282 14.35 -69.20 -7.71
C LYS A 282 14.53 -70.55 -8.39
N ILE A 283 13.73 -71.54 -7.99
CA ILE A 283 13.69 -72.88 -8.59
C ILE A 283 12.24 -73.13 -9.00
N GLY A 284 11.92 -72.93 -10.28
CA GLY A 284 10.54 -72.89 -10.76
C GLY A 284 9.79 -71.69 -10.17
N ASP A 285 8.59 -71.91 -9.63
CA ASP A 285 7.81 -70.85 -8.95
C ASP A 285 8.17 -70.67 -7.46
N ASN A 286 9.00 -71.57 -6.91
CA ASN A 286 9.40 -71.52 -5.51
C ASN A 286 10.69 -70.69 -5.33
N VAL A 287 10.71 -69.87 -4.27
CA VAL A 287 11.90 -69.14 -3.84
C VAL A 287 12.49 -69.86 -2.63
N VAL A 288 13.70 -70.41 -2.78
CA VAL A 288 14.42 -71.11 -1.71
C VAL A 288 15.58 -70.23 -1.22
N GLN A 289 15.72 -70.12 0.10
CA GLN A 289 16.80 -69.39 0.73
C GLN A 289 17.97 -70.35 1.00
N VAL A 290 19.11 -70.15 0.34
CA VAL A 290 20.32 -70.98 0.48
C VAL A 290 21.42 -70.18 1.17
N ALA A 291 22.20 -70.84 2.04
CA ALA A 291 23.36 -70.19 2.66
C ALA A 291 24.37 -69.78 1.58
N SER A 292 24.88 -68.55 1.68
CA SER A 292 25.92 -67.99 0.82
C SER A 292 27.04 -67.46 1.70
N ASP A 293 28.27 -67.74 1.33
CA ASP A 293 29.48 -67.19 1.95
C ASP A 293 29.93 -65.88 1.27
N LYS A 294 29.16 -65.35 0.33
CA LYS A 294 29.50 -64.15 -0.46
C LYS A 294 28.34 -63.19 -0.63
N GLN A 295 27.66 -62.84 0.45
CA GLN A 295 26.53 -61.90 0.35
C GLN A 295 26.57 -60.81 1.41
N VAL A 296 26.25 -59.58 1.00
CA VAL A 296 26.10 -58.44 1.90
C VAL A 296 24.72 -58.46 2.56
N ASN A 297 24.67 -58.19 3.86
CA ASN A 297 23.42 -58.14 4.60
C ASN A 297 22.80 -56.74 4.48
N PHE A 298 21.49 -56.72 4.21
CA PHE A 298 20.69 -55.51 4.15
C PHE A 298 19.51 -55.61 5.12
N SER A 299 19.22 -54.52 5.83
CA SER A 299 18.04 -54.46 6.69
C SER A 299 17.33 -53.11 6.60
N ARG A 300 16.00 -53.17 6.65
CA ARG A 300 15.10 -52.02 6.77
C ARG A 300 13.80 -52.50 7.41
N ALA A 301 13.41 -51.92 8.54
CA ALA A 301 12.25 -52.34 9.33
C ALA A 301 10.89 -51.84 8.79
N SER A 302 10.81 -51.43 7.52
CA SER A 302 9.58 -50.99 6.87
C SER A 302 9.63 -51.31 5.37
N THR A 303 8.47 -51.30 4.71
CA THR A 303 8.45 -51.16 3.25
C THR A 303 8.96 -49.77 2.86
N ALA A 304 9.37 -49.60 1.60
CA ALA A 304 9.82 -48.32 1.09
C ALA A 304 9.60 -48.24 -0.42
N THR A 305 9.22 -47.07 -0.91
CA THR A 305 9.15 -46.85 -2.35
C THR A 305 10.52 -46.44 -2.91
N TYR A 306 10.69 -46.60 -4.22
CA TYR A 306 11.82 -46.07 -4.99
C TYR A 306 11.48 -46.06 -6.48
N ILE A 307 12.26 -45.35 -7.28
CA ILE A 307 12.19 -45.42 -8.73
C ILE A 307 13.24 -46.42 -9.20
N ASN A 308 12.80 -47.54 -9.77
CA ASN A 308 13.74 -48.56 -10.24
C ASN A 308 14.56 -48.07 -11.46
N LYS A 309 15.54 -48.88 -11.89
CA LYS A 309 16.38 -48.59 -13.06
C LYS A 309 15.61 -48.35 -14.37
N SER A 310 14.37 -48.84 -14.46
CA SER A 310 13.49 -48.65 -15.61
C SER A 310 12.61 -47.41 -15.51
N GLY A 311 12.72 -46.62 -14.44
CA GLY A 311 11.92 -45.43 -14.23
C GLY A 311 10.51 -45.72 -13.71
N GLU A 312 10.27 -46.86 -13.06
CA GLU A 312 8.97 -47.22 -12.50
C GLU A 312 8.98 -47.10 -10.96
N LEU A 313 7.88 -46.61 -10.38
CA LEU A 313 7.69 -46.69 -8.94
C LEU A 313 7.53 -48.15 -8.53
N LYS A 314 8.36 -48.58 -7.59
CA LYS A 314 8.25 -49.86 -6.92
C LYS A 314 8.16 -49.66 -5.43
N THR A 315 7.53 -50.61 -4.76
CA THR A 315 7.59 -50.77 -3.31
C THR A 315 8.49 -51.96 -3.03
N ALA A 316 9.60 -51.72 -2.35
CA ALA A 316 10.46 -52.76 -1.81
C ALA A 316 9.89 -53.23 -0.47
N GLU A 317 9.87 -54.55 -0.28
CA GLU A 317 9.45 -55.18 0.97
C GLU A 317 10.43 -54.89 2.12
N ILE A 318 10.05 -55.29 3.33
CA ILE A 318 10.94 -55.25 4.50
C ILE A 318 12.23 -56.03 4.19
N ASN A 319 13.39 -55.44 4.52
CA ASN A 319 14.72 -55.98 4.22
C ASN A 319 15.05 -56.20 2.74
N GLU A 320 14.27 -55.63 1.81
CA GLU A 320 14.60 -55.67 0.39
C GLU A 320 15.40 -54.42 -0.03
N PRO A 321 16.60 -54.57 -0.63
CA PRO A 321 17.39 -53.45 -1.11
C PRO A 321 16.70 -52.73 -2.26
N ARG A 322 16.97 -51.43 -2.39
CA ARG A 322 16.39 -50.57 -3.43
C ARG A 322 17.47 -50.17 -4.41
N PHE A 323 17.31 -50.52 -5.68
CA PHE A 323 18.29 -50.20 -6.72
C PHE A 323 17.72 -49.22 -7.73
N GLU A 324 18.29 -48.03 -7.74
CA GLU A 324 17.99 -47.00 -8.73
C GLU A 324 19.01 -47.04 -9.88
N LYS A 325 18.87 -46.13 -10.84
CA LYS A 325 19.79 -46.03 -11.98
C LYS A 325 21.27 -45.85 -11.58
N GLU A 326 21.53 -45.19 -10.45
CA GLU A 326 22.87 -44.88 -9.94
C GLU A 326 23.41 -45.95 -8.98
N GLY A 327 22.65 -47.00 -8.66
CA GLY A 327 23.07 -48.09 -7.78
C GLY A 327 22.17 -48.31 -6.56
N LEU A 328 22.76 -48.83 -5.48
CA LEU A 328 22.05 -49.11 -4.22
C LEU A 328 21.66 -47.80 -3.53
N LEU A 329 20.35 -47.60 -3.35
CA LEU A 329 19.79 -46.46 -2.62
C LEU A 329 19.81 -46.73 -1.11
N ILE A 330 20.49 -45.84 -0.38
CA ILE A 330 20.55 -45.83 1.08
C ILE A 330 20.01 -44.51 1.58
N GLU A 331 18.98 -44.57 2.41
CA GLU A 331 18.39 -43.38 3.01
C GLU A 331 18.09 -43.60 4.49
N GLY A 332 18.31 -42.55 5.29
CA GLY A 332 18.01 -42.53 6.71
C GLY A 332 16.51 -42.62 7.02
N GLN A 333 16.15 -42.79 8.30
CA GLN A 333 14.75 -42.75 8.72
C GLN A 333 14.09 -41.40 8.34
N ARG A 334 12.88 -41.48 7.79
CA ARG A 334 12.10 -40.32 7.34
C ARG A 334 10.62 -40.50 7.59
N THR A 335 9.93 -39.41 7.89
CA THR A 335 8.48 -39.40 8.10
C THR A 335 7.84 -38.42 7.14
N ASN A 336 6.82 -38.87 6.40
CA ASN A 336 5.96 -37.98 5.64
C ASN A 336 4.75 -37.59 6.50
N TYR A 337 4.67 -36.30 6.81
CA TYR A 337 3.62 -35.67 7.61
C TYR A 337 2.38 -35.30 6.77
N MET A 338 2.49 -35.29 5.44
CA MET A 338 1.31 -35.22 4.58
C MET A 338 0.45 -36.45 4.81
N LEU A 339 -0.85 -36.29 5.06
CA LEU A 339 -1.78 -37.40 5.27
C LEU A 339 -2.46 -37.79 3.96
N ASN A 340 -2.81 -39.06 3.85
CA ASN A 340 -3.48 -39.66 2.69
C ASN A 340 -2.73 -39.32 1.38
N SER A 341 -1.40 -39.46 1.37
CA SER A 341 -0.57 -38.93 0.29
C SER A 341 -0.83 -39.55 -1.09
N ALA A 342 -1.60 -40.64 -1.17
CA ALA A 342 -2.08 -41.26 -2.41
C ALA A 342 -3.54 -40.90 -2.79
N THR A 343 -4.23 -40.06 -2.01
CA THR A 343 -5.65 -39.70 -2.19
C THR A 343 -5.81 -38.18 -2.37
N PRO A 344 -5.76 -37.64 -3.61
CA PRO A 344 -5.73 -36.20 -3.86
C PRO A 344 -6.84 -35.38 -3.22
N ALA A 345 -8.06 -35.92 -3.15
CA ALA A 345 -9.19 -35.25 -2.51
C ALA A 345 -9.01 -35.02 -1.00
N SER A 346 -8.12 -35.77 -0.36
CA SER A 346 -7.89 -35.78 1.09
C SER A 346 -6.62 -35.05 1.53
N TRP A 347 -5.95 -34.32 0.63
CA TRP A 347 -4.71 -33.59 0.96
C TRP A 347 -4.91 -32.28 1.73
N GLY A 348 -6.11 -31.99 2.23
CA GLY A 348 -6.36 -30.73 2.97
C GLY A 348 -6.50 -29.50 2.08
N LYS A 349 -6.98 -29.69 0.84
CA LYS A 349 -7.29 -28.62 -0.11
C LYS A 349 -8.26 -27.57 0.46
N SER A 350 -8.16 -26.33 -0.02
CA SER A 350 -9.13 -25.28 0.29
C SER A 350 -10.55 -25.65 -0.18
N ALA A 351 -11.59 -25.13 0.48
CA ALA A 351 -12.98 -25.43 0.14
C ALA A 351 -13.33 -25.13 -1.33
N ASN A 352 -12.83 -24.01 -1.86
CA ASN A 352 -13.03 -23.58 -3.24
C ASN A 352 -12.01 -24.14 -4.24
N MET A 353 -11.20 -25.11 -3.82
CA MET A 353 -10.31 -25.86 -4.70
C MET A 353 -10.93 -27.22 -4.97
N ASN A 354 -11.27 -27.52 -6.23
CA ASN A 354 -11.88 -28.78 -6.63
C ASN A 354 -10.80 -29.74 -7.13
N VAL A 355 -11.02 -31.05 -6.94
CA VAL A 355 -10.24 -32.10 -7.60
C VAL A 355 -11.11 -32.65 -8.72
N ALA A 356 -10.91 -32.13 -9.92
CA ALA A 356 -11.76 -32.44 -11.08
C ALA A 356 -11.50 -33.85 -11.64
N GLU A 357 -10.29 -34.37 -11.44
CA GLU A 357 -9.84 -35.65 -11.96
C GLU A 357 -8.81 -36.26 -11.00
N VAL A 358 -8.81 -37.58 -10.90
CA VAL A 358 -7.76 -38.36 -10.22
C VAL A 358 -7.28 -39.43 -11.19
N GLY A 359 -5.97 -39.58 -11.33
CA GLY A 359 -5.35 -40.55 -12.22
C GLY A 359 -4.03 -41.07 -11.68
N THR A 360 -3.38 -41.94 -12.44
CA THR A 360 -2.05 -42.47 -12.14
C THR A 360 -1.10 -42.12 -13.28
N ASP A 361 0.08 -41.59 -12.97
CA ASP A 361 1.07 -41.23 -13.98
C ASP A 361 1.88 -42.46 -14.46
N SER A 362 2.77 -42.25 -15.43
CA SER A 362 3.61 -43.32 -16.00
C SER A 362 4.58 -43.95 -15.00
N PHE A 363 4.85 -43.28 -13.88
CA PHE A 363 5.67 -43.84 -12.81
C PHE A 363 4.83 -44.70 -11.87
N GLY A 364 3.51 -44.60 -11.88
CA GLY A 364 2.62 -45.29 -10.94
C GLY A 364 2.18 -44.42 -9.76
N PHE A 365 2.44 -43.11 -9.77
CA PHE A 365 1.97 -42.20 -8.73
C PHE A 365 0.56 -41.70 -8.99
N THR A 366 -0.27 -41.67 -7.94
CA THR A 366 -1.58 -41.00 -8.01
C THR A 366 -1.40 -39.49 -8.09
N TYR A 367 -2.14 -38.86 -9.00
CA TYR A 367 -2.23 -37.40 -9.13
C TYR A 367 -3.68 -36.93 -9.09
N GLY A 368 -3.88 -35.67 -8.71
CA GLY A 368 -5.17 -34.98 -8.82
C GLY A 368 -5.06 -33.76 -9.74
N LYS A 369 -6.11 -33.48 -10.52
CA LYS A 369 -6.27 -32.23 -11.27
C LYS A 369 -7.00 -31.21 -10.39
N PHE A 370 -6.26 -30.25 -9.87
CA PHE A 370 -6.76 -29.21 -9.00
C PHE A 370 -7.25 -28.02 -9.85
N VAL A 371 -8.51 -27.63 -9.67
CA VAL A 371 -9.19 -26.59 -10.44
C VAL A 371 -9.88 -25.63 -9.48
N CYS A 372 -9.74 -24.32 -9.71
CA CYS A 372 -10.44 -23.32 -8.90
C CYS A 372 -11.95 -23.36 -9.16
N ASN A 373 -12.76 -23.13 -8.13
CA ASN A 373 -14.20 -22.97 -8.30
C ASN A 373 -14.49 -21.73 -9.18
N GLU A 374 -15.48 -21.83 -10.08
CA GLU A 374 -15.86 -20.75 -11.00
C GLU A 374 -16.27 -19.44 -10.28
N SER A 375 -16.77 -19.53 -9.04
CA SER A 375 -17.08 -18.34 -8.21
C SER A 375 -15.87 -17.45 -7.91
N LEU A 376 -14.65 -17.96 -8.08
CA LEU A 376 -13.40 -17.22 -7.85
C LEU A 376 -12.84 -16.56 -9.11
N ILE A 377 -13.43 -16.80 -10.29
CA ILE A 377 -12.99 -16.18 -11.55
C ILE A 377 -12.96 -14.65 -11.39
N GLY A 378 -11.88 -14.03 -11.84
CA GLY A 378 -11.66 -12.58 -11.72
C GLY A 378 -11.13 -12.13 -10.35
N GLN A 379 -10.93 -13.02 -9.39
CA GLN A 379 -10.35 -12.69 -8.08
C GLN A 379 -8.84 -12.99 -8.05
N SER A 380 -8.07 -12.15 -7.36
CA SER A 380 -6.66 -12.42 -7.08
C SER A 380 -6.54 -13.18 -5.75
N THR A 381 -6.71 -14.50 -5.80
CA THR A 381 -6.72 -15.36 -4.60
C THR A 381 -5.78 -16.55 -4.74
N THR A 382 -5.23 -16.99 -3.61
CA THR A 382 -4.35 -18.17 -3.50
C THR A 382 -5.11 -19.27 -2.76
N LEU A 383 -4.96 -20.52 -3.19
CA LEU A 383 -5.70 -21.66 -2.63
C LEU A 383 -4.78 -22.83 -2.34
N ASN A 384 -5.01 -23.51 -1.21
CA ASN A 384 -4.29 -24.72 -0.87
C ASN A 384 -4.76 -25.88 -1.74
N MET A 385 -3.80 -26.62 -2.31
CA MET A 385 -4.04 -27.92 -2.96
C MET A 385 -3.69 -29.05 -1.99
N ALA A 386 -2.61 -28.90 -1.22
CA ALA A 386 -2.20 -29.83 -0.18
C ALA A 386 -1.67 -29.10 1.06
N VAL A 387 -1.96 -29.58 2.27
CA VAL A 387 -1.61 -28.92 3.54
C VAL A 387 -1.26 -29.94 4.62
N VAL A 388 -0.19 -29.63 5.35
CA VAL A 388 0.03 -30.11 6.72
C VAL A 388 -0.43 -29.00 7.66
N SER A 389 -1.58 -29.20 8.30
CA SER A 389 -2.19 -28.23 9.21
C SER A 389 -1.50 -28.20 10.58
N THR A 390 -1.93 -27.31 11.47
CA THR A 390 -1.37 -27.18 12.83
C THR A 390 -1.44 -28.48 13.65
N SER A 391 -2.44 -29.33 13.43
CA SER A 391 -2.55 -30.64 14.10
C SER A 391 -1.50 -31.66 13.62
N GLY A 392 -0.92 -31.45 12.44
CA GLY A 392 0.15 -32.27 11.88
C GLY A 392 1.48 -31.54 11.78
N ALA A 393 1.61 -30.38 12.45
CA ALA A 393 2.80 -29.54 12.35
C ALA A 393 4.06 -30.33 12.71
N VAL A 394 5.11 -30.13 11.92
CA VAL A 394 6.37 -30.85 12.07
C VAL A 394 7.11 -30.28 13.28
N ASP A 395 7.39 -31.12 14.27
CA ASP A 395 8.19 -30.76 15.44
C ASP A 395 9.66 -30.59 15.03
N VAL A 396 10.17 -29.38 15.17
CA VAL A 396 11.56 -28.98 14.88
C VAL A 396 12.30 -28.56 16.15
N SER A 397 11.81 -28.95 17.32
CA SER A 397 12.46 -28.69 18.61
C SER A 397 13.71 -29.55 18.84
N GLY A 398 13.82 -30.71 18.16
CA GLY A 398 14.97 -31.61 18.22
C GLY A 398 16.22 -31.12 17.48
N ASP A 399 17.18 -32.02 17.28
CA ASP A 399 18.46 -31.73 16.60
C ASP A 399 18.29 -31.46 15.11
N ASN A 400 17.28 -32.07 14.49
CA ASN A 400 16.90 -31.77 13.13
C ASN A 400 16.07 -30.48 13.11
N LYS A 401 16.56 -29.50 12.38
CA LYS A 401 15.99 -28.15 12.31
C LYS A 401 15.50 -27.83 10.90
N CYS A 402 15.20 -28.81 10.07
CA CYS A 402 14.85 -28.54 8.67
C CYS A 402 13.51 -29.18 8.33
N VAL A 403 12.61 -28.42 7.70
CA VAL A 403 11.40 -28.99 7.09
C VAL A 403 11.51 -28.88 5.59
N THR A 404 11.39 -30.02 4.92
CA THR A 404 11.37 -30.09 3.46
C THR A 404 9.97 -30.43 2.99
N THR A 405 9.47 -29.68 2.01
CA THR A 405 8.23 -29.98 1.30
C THR A 405 8.52 -30.19 -0.17
N SER A 406 8.00 -31.26 -0.74
CA SER A 406 8.17 -31.59 -2.14
C SER A 406 6.87 -32.03 -2.79
N CYS A 407 6.80 -31.84 -4.10
CA CYS A 407 5.73 -32.39 -4.93
C CYS A 407 6.15 -32.45 -6.40
N ARG A 408 5.37 -33.17 -7.19
CA ARG A 408 5.40 -33.10 -8.63
C ARG A 408 4.17 -32.39 -9.13
N PHE A 409 4.32 -31.50 -10.12
CA PHE A 409 3.20 -30.82 -10.73
C PHE A 409 3.31 -30.75 -12.26
N LYS A 410 2.18 -30.52 -12.91
CA LYS A 410 2.11 -30.35 -14.37
C LYS A 410 0.94 -29.43 -14.74
N THR A 411 1.19 -28.49 -15.63
CA THR A 411 0.18 -27.61 -16.25
C THR A 411 0.77 -27.01 -17.53
N ASP A 412 -0.07 -26.69 -18.51
CA ASP A 412 0.31 -25.94 -19.72
C ASP A 412 0.06 -24.43 -19.58
N LEU A 413 -0.56 -24.03 -18.47
CA LEU A 413 -0.88 -22.64 -18.14
C LEU A 413 0.29 -21.94 -17.45
N GLU A 414 0.31 -20.61 -17.55
CA GLU A 414 1.22 -19.80 -16.74
C GLU A 414 0.53 -19.43 -15.43
N LEU A 415 0.96 -20.08 -14.36
CA LEU A 415 0.45 -19.94 -13.01
C LEU A 415 1.63 -19.87 -12.04
N LEU A 416 1.33 -19.69 -10.76
CA LEU A 416 2.30 -19.78 -9.69
C LEU A 416 1.97 -20.99 -8.80
N LEU A 417 2.93 -21.90 -8.63
CA LEU A 417 2.89 -22.90 -7.57
C LEU A 417 3.69 -22.39 -6.39
N ARG A 418 3.07 -22.32 -5.21
CA ARG A 418 3.69 -21.78 -4.00
C ARG A 418 3.81 -22.87 -2.96
N ILE A 419 5.00 -23.06 -2.40
CA ILE A 419 5.21 -23.82 -1.17
C ILE A 419 5.36 -22.82 -0.03
N ARG A 420 4.40 -22.79 0.88
CA ARG A 420 4.36 -21.89 2.04
C ARG A 420 4.78 -22.62 3.30
N PHE A 421 5.59 -21.98 4.13
CA PHE A 421 5.91 -22.43 5.48
C PHE A 421 5.42 -21.44 6.53
N GLU A 422 4.89 -21.96 7.64
CA GLU A 422 4.43 -21.15 8.77
C GLU A 422 4.93 -21.76 10.07
N ALA A 423 5.41 -20.93 10.99
CA ALA A 423 5.72 -21.34 12.35
C ALA A 423 4.43 -21.51 13.12
N PHE A 424 4.37 -22.53 13.96
CA PHE A 424 3.27 -22.76 14.89
C PHE A 424 3.84 -22.94 16.29
N ASP A 425 3.31 -22.18 17.25
CA ASP A 425 3.78 -22.19 18.65
C ASP A 425 2.90 -23.06 19.58
N GLY A 426 1.95 -23.80 19.02
CA GLY A 426 0.92 -24.53 19.76
C GLY A 426 -0.41 -23.77 19.87
N SER A 427 -0.43 -22.49 19.54
CA SER A 427 -1.61 -21.61 19.68
C SER A 427 -1.91 -20.86 18.38
N ALA A 428 -0.91 -20.20 17.80
CA ALA A 428 -1.04 -19.34 16.64
C ALA A 428 -0.02 -19.72 15.56
N SER A 429 -0.39 -19.46 14.30
CA SER A 429 0.51 -19.61 13.15
C SER A 429 1.03 -18.26 12.69
N SER A 430 2.31 -18.19 12.31
CA SER A 430 2.92 -17.01 11.72
C SER A 430 3.67 -17.37 10.45
N ASN A 431 3.50 -16.58 9.39
CA ASN A 431 4.08 -16.88 8.10
C ASN A 431 5.61 -16.73 8.14
N LEU A 432 6.34 -17.75 7.69
CA LEU A 432 7.80 -17.73 7.59
C LEU A 432 8.25 -17.32 6.20
N GLY A 433 7.66 -17.91 5.17
CA GLY A 433 7.96 -17.56 3.80
C GLY A 433 7.41 -18.53 2.78
N TYR A 434 7.84 -18.31 1.54
CA TYR A 434 7.35 -18.98 0.35
C TYR A 434 8.51 -19.30 -0.59
N ALA A 435 8.47 -20.49 -1.20
CA ALA A 435 9.09 -20.73 -2.50
C ALA A 435 7.99 -20.66 -3.56
N ILE A 436 8.15 -19.78 -4.54
CA ILE A 436 7.16 -19.50 -5.58
C ILE A 436 7.77 -19.88 -6.92
N VAL A 437 7.15 -20.84 -7.61
CA VAL A 437 7.60 -21.32 -8.92
C VAL A 437 6.63 -20.82 -9.97
N ASN A 438 7.13 -20.08 -10.96
CA ASN A 438 6.36 -19.81 -12.18
C ASN A 438 6.30 -21.10 -13.02
N THR A 439 5.09 -21.59 -13.28
CA THR A 439 4.89 -22.91 -13.90
C THR A 439 5.35 -22.98 -15.36
N ARG A 440 5.54 -21.83 -16.03
CA ARG A 440 6.02 -21.76 -17.41
C ARG A 440 7.52 -21.55 -17.49
N SER A 441 8.05 -20.53 -16.81
CA SER A 441 9.49 -20.19 -16.88
C SER A 441 10.36 -21.04 -15.96
N LEU A 442 9.75 -21.72 -14.98
CA LEU A 442 10.41 -22.46 -13.90
C LEU A 442 11.34 -21.59 -13.04
N LEU A 443 11.21 -20.26 -13.12
CA LEU A 443 11.91 -19.36 -12.22
C LEU A 443 11.34 -19.51 -10.80
N VAL A 444 12.26 -19.59 -9.85
CA VAL A 444 11.94 -19.72 -8.42
C VAL A 444 12.20 -18.38 -7.74
N GLU A 445 11.17 -17.85 -7.08
CA GLU A 445 11.25 -16.68 -6.21
C GLU A 445 11.07 -17.13 -4.75
N ILE A 446 11.97 -16.69 -3.87
CA ILE A 446 11.89 -16.94 -2.43
C ILE A 446 11.58 -15.63 -1.72
N THR A 447 10.51 -15.63 -0.91
CA THR A 447 10.05 -14.43 -0.18
C THR A 447 9.59 -14.76 1.24
N GLY A 448 9.49 -13.75 2.10
CA GLY A 448 9.02 -13.89 3.48
C GLY A 448 10.06 -13.46 4.52
N VAL A 449 9.67 -13.53 5.79
CA VAL A 449 10.51 -13.09 6.93
C VAL A 449 11.70 -14.01 7.20
N ALA A 450 11.65 -15.25 6.72
CA ALA A 450 12.68 -16.27 6.86
C ALA A 450 13.28 -16.71 5.51
N ALA A 451 13.21 -15.83 4.49
CA ALA A 451 13.67 -16.12 3.13
C ALA A 451 15.16 -16.49 3.06
N ASP A 452 15.99 -15.96 3.96
CA ASP A 452 17.43 -16.23 4.08
C ASP A 452 17.76 -17.66 4.52
N ARG A 453 16.80 -18.36 5.16
CA ARG A 453 16.92 -19.75 5.62
C ARG A 453 16.12 -20.72 4.76
N LEU A 454 15.59 -20.26 3.63
CA LEU A 454 14.76 -21.04 2.74
C LEU A 454 15.51 -21.30 1.44
N THR A 455 15.46 -22.53 0.97
CA THR A 455 16.02 -22.95 -0.31
C THR A 455 14.95 -23.68 -1.09
N ALA A 456 15.02 -23.62 -2.42
CA ALA A 456 14.12 -24.36 -3.28
C ALA A 456 14.81 -24.75 -4.57
N ARG A 457 14.44 -25.91 -5.10
CA ARG A 457 14.94 -26.44 -6.37
C ARG A 457 13.78 -26.94 -7.21
N VAL A 458 13.90 -26.75 -8.52
CA VAL A 458 12.92 -27.19 -9.49
C VAL A 458 13.63 -27.93 -10.61
N ASN A 459 13.12 -29.10 -10.97
CA ASN A 459 13.68 -29.94 -12.03
C ASN A 459 12.53 -30.44 -12.90
N LYS A 460 12.59 -30.20 -14.20
CA LYS A 460 11.63 -30.72 -15.16
C LYS A 460 12.11 -32.06 -15.71
N ASP A 461 11.25 -33.06 -15.64
CA ASP A 461 11.42 -34.29 -16.38
C ASP A 461 10.95 -34.06 -17.81
N GLU A 462 11.88 -34.00 -18.76
CA GLU A 462 11.56 -33.78 -20.17
C GLU A 462 10.86 -34.98 -20.82
N ALA A 463 11.01 -36.19 -20.29
CA ALA A 463 10.37 -37.38 -20.84
C ALA A 463 8.87 -37.39 -20.52
N THR A 464 8.49 -36.99 -19.30
CA THR A 464 7.08 -37.06 -18.87
C THR A 464 6.39 -35.68 -18.81
N GLY A 465 7.17 -34.60 -18.87
CA GLY A 465 6.70 -33.23 -18.70
C GLY A 465 6.23 -32.91 -17.27
N TRP A 466 6.55 -33.75 -16.29
CA TRP A 466 6.29 -33.48 -14.88
C TRP A 466 7.41 -32.62 -14.32
N ILE A 467 7.06 -31.66 -13.46
CA ILE A 467 8.02 -30.78 -12.82
C ILE A 467 8.08 -31.17 -11.35
N PHE A 468 9.26 -31.56 -10.89
CA PHE A 468 9.53 -31.79 -9.49
C PHE A 468 9.98 -30.49 -8.83
N VAL A 469 9.41 -30.18 -7.67
CA VAL A 469 9.83 -29.05 -6.82
C VAL A 469 10.08 -29.55 -5.41
N GLU A 470 11.16 -29.07 -4.81
CA GLU A 470 11.44 -29.17 -3.39
C GLU A 470 11.68 -27.76 -2.83
N ALA A 471 11.22 -27.53 -1.60
CA ALA A 471 11.60 -26.37 -0.81
C ALA A 471 11.92 -26.81 0.62
N THR A 472 13.00 -26.27 1.18
CA THR A 472 13.47 -26.60 2.52
C THR A 472 13.65 -25.31 3.31
N ILE A 473 13.04 -25.26 4.50
CA ILE A 473 13.26 -24.19 5.48
C ILE A 473 14.05 -24.72 6.67
N GLN A 474 15.09 -24.01 7.08
CA GLN A 474 15.81 -24.31 8.31
C GLN A 474 15.23 -23.49 9.48
N ALA A 475 14.64 -24.14 10.48
CA ALA A 475 14.22 -23.59 11.75
C ALA A 475 15.37 -22.96 12.54
N SER A 476 15.06 -21.92 13.31
CA SER A 476 15.97 -21.16 14.17
C SER A 476 15.45 -21.10 15.59
N LYS A 477 14.18 -20.69 15.75
CA LYS A 477 13.50 -20.56 17.05
C LYS A 477 12.11 -21.17 17.06
N GLU A 478 11.64 -21.62 15.90
CA GLU A 478 10.33 -22.24 15.74
C GLU A 478 10.30 -23.59 16.47
N THR A 479 9.18 -23.90 17.14
CA THR A 479 8.95 -25.21 17.77
C THR A 479 8.32 -26.17 16.78
N TYR A 480 7.30 -25.72 16.06
CA TYR A 480 6.64 -26.49 15.01
C TYR A 480 6.58 -25.69 13.72
N ILE A 481 6.63 -26.38 12.59
CA ILE A 481 6.48 -25.79 11.26
C ILE A 481 5.38 -26.53 10.50
N THR A 482 4.47 -25.76 9.91
CA THR A 482 3.45 -26.25 8.97
C THR A 482 3.86 -25.92 7.54
N SER A 483 3.27 -26.64 6.58
CA SER A 483 3.55 -26.41 5.17
C SER A 483 2.32 -26.58 4.29
N ALA A 484 2.23 -25.78 3.23
CA ALA A 484 1.15 -25.81 2.26
C ALA A 484 1.67 -25.71 0.83
N ILE A 485 1.16 -26.56 -0.06
CA ILE A 485 1.33 -26.45 -1.51
C ILE A 485 0.09 -25.76 -2.06
N GLN A 486 0.30 -24.62 -2.72
CA GLN A 486 -0.76 -23.71 -3.11
C GLN A 486 -0.72 -23.39 -4.60
N TYR A 487 -1.90 -23.24 -5.18
CA TYR A 487 -2.11 -22.58 -6.46
C TYR A 487 -2.21 -21.07 -6.22
N ALA A 488 -1.65 -20.28 -7.13
CA ALA A 488 -1.95 -18.86 -7.30
C ALA A 488 -1.99 -18.48 -8.79
N PRO A 489 -2.78 -17.47 -9.18
CA PRO A 489 -2.72 -16.88 -10.51
C PRO A 489 -1.30 -16.39 -10.85
N LYS A 490 -1.04 -16.18 -12.15
CA LYS A 490 0.19 -15.48 -12.60
C LYS A 490 0.38 -14.15 -11.87
N SER A 491 1.62 -13.68 -11.75
CA SER A 491 1.93 -12.45 -11.02
C SER A 491 1.11 -11.26 -11.54
N GLY A 492 0.45 -10.54 -10.63
CA GLY A 492 -0.48 -9.44 -10.97
C GLY A 492 -1.80 -9.88 -11.63
N GLY A 493 -2.03 -11.18 -11.78
CA GLY A 493 -3.20 -11.77 -12.40
C GLY A 493 -4.33 -12.13 -11.42
N VAL A 494 -5.38 -12.71 -11.99
CA VAL A 494 -6.58 -13.19 -11.32
C VAL A 494 -6.85 -14.62 -11.75
N VAL A 495 -7.69 -15.35 -10.99
CA VAL A 495 -8.15 -16.68 -11.38
C VAL A 495 -8.88 -16.57 -12.72
N GLU A 496 -8.43 -17.36 -13.70
CA GLU A 496 -9.05 -17.45 -15.01
C GLU A 496 -9.89 -18.74 -15.11
N SER A 497 -10.93 -18.71 -15.94
CA SER A 497 -11.75 -19.91 -16.17
C SER A 497 -10.88 -21.02 -16.78
N GLY A 498 -10.97 -22.21 -16.21
CA GLY A 498 -10.16 -23.35 -16.66
C GLY A 498 -8.77 -23.41 -16.05
N ASP A 499 -8.38 -22.53 -15.12
CA ASP A 499 -7.12 -22.65 -14.39
C ASP A 499 -6.99 -23.99 -13.68
N TYR A 500 -5.89 -24.70 -13.93
CA TYR A 500 -5.64 -26.00 -13.33
C TYR A 500 -4.15 -26.30 -13.10
N ILE A 501 -3.89 -27.14 -12.09
CA ILE A 501 -2.60 -27.78 -11.85
C ILE A 501 -2.85 -29.26 -11.55
N TYR A 502 -2.18 -30.16 -12.29
CA TYR A 502 -2.03 -31.54 -11.84
C TYR A 502 -0.98 -31.58 -10.75
N LEU A 503 -1.30 -32.20 -9.61
CA LEU A 503 -0.39 -32.34 -8.46
C LEU A 503 -0.28 -33.82 -8.08
N ALA A 504 0.95 -34.28 -7.86
CA ALA A 504 1.30 -35.62 -7.43
C ALA A 504 2.36 -35.59 -6.33
N THR A 505 2.47 -36.70 -5.60
CA THR A 505 3.51 -36.95 -4.58
C THR A 505 3.73 -35.82 -3.56
N PRO A 506 2.68 -35.22 -2.96
CA PRO A 506 2.88 -34.21 -1.94
C PRO A 506 3.51 -34.85 -0.69
N GLN A 507 4.64 -34.32 -0.26
CA GLN A 507 5.39 -34.84 0.87
C GLN A 507 5.95 -33.71 1.71
N VAL A 508 5.82 -33.82 3.03
CA VAL A 508 6.38 -32.88 4.01
C VAL A 508 7.16 -33.69 5.03
N GLU A 509 8.43 -33.38 5.22
CA GLU A 509 9.36 -34.19 6.01
C GLU A 509 10.16 -33.31 6.97
N ASP A 510 10.48 -33.85 8.15
CA ASP A 510 11.56 -33.34 8.99
C ASP A 510 12.91 -33.83 8.42
N GLY A 511 13.60 -32.94 7.70
CA GLY A 511 14.82 -33.26 6.96
C GLY A 511 15.36 -32.08 6.15
N SER A 512 16.67 -32.08 5.94
CA SER A 512 17.41 -31.09 5.14
C SER A 512 17.33 -31.32 3.61
N CYS A 513 16.72 -32.43 3.19
CA CYS A 513 16.55 -32.80 1.80
C CYS A 513 15.35 -33.72 1.65
N VAL A 514 14.84 -33.83 0.42
CA VAL A 514 13.79 -34.78 0.07
C VAL A 514 14.29 -36.23 0.16
N SER A 515 13.41 -37.14 0.54
CA SER A 515 13.62 -38.59 0.41
C SER A 515 12.64 -39.22 -0.58
N SER A 516 12.83 -40.50 -0.87
CA SER A 516 11.87 -41.30 -1.65
C SER A 516 10.45 -41.11 -1.13
N PHE A 517 9.47 -41.08 -2.04
CA PHE A 517 8.08 -40.74 -1.68
C PHE A 517 7.45 -41.75 -0.71
N ILE A 518 7.16 -41.33 0.51
CA ILE A 518 6.56 -42.17 1.54
C ILE A 518 5.03 -42.07 1.43
N ILE A 519 4.40 -43.20 1.11
CA ILE A 519 2.95 -43.32 1.05
C ILE A 519 2.40 -43.32 2.49
N SER A 520 1.50 -42.40 2.79
CA SER A 520 0.85 -42.25 4.09
C SER A 520 -0.66 -42.45 4.00
N GLY A 521 -1.24 -42.95 5.10
CA GLY A 521 -2.69 -43.10 5.27
C GLY A 521 -3.27 -41.94 6.08
N THR A 522 -4.24 -42.23 6.93
CA THR A 522 -4.85 -41.25 7.84
C THR A 522 -3.92 -40.77 8.95
N THR A 523 -2.74 -41.38 9.09
CA THR A 523 -1.66 -40.99 10.00
C THR A 523 -0.37 -40.80 9.22
N ALA A 524 0.55 -39.98 9.76
CA ALA A 524 1.89 -39.85 9.22
C ALA A 524 2.57 -41.23 9.14
N ALA A 525 3.37 -41.44 8.10
CA ALA A 525 4.05 -42.71 7.85
C ALA A 525 5.56 -42.52 7.90
N THR A 526 6.24 -43.46 8.57
CA THR A 526 7.69 -43.43 8.75
C THR A 526 8.34 -44.56 7.98
N ARG A 527 9.26 -44.22 7.07
CA ARG A 527 10.20 -45.15 6.46
C ARG A 527 11.39 -45.34 7.39
N ALA A 528 11.73 -46.59 7.71
CA ALA A 528 12.90 -46.92 8.50
C ALA A 528 14.20 -46.64 7.74
N SER A 529 15.31 -46.45 8.46
CA SER A 529 16.64 -46.31 7.84
C SER A 529 17.02 -47.59 7.11
N ASP A 530 17.64 -47.45 5.94
CA ASP A 530 18.37 -48.55 5.32
C ASP A 530 19.68 -48.78 6.07
N MET A 531 20.09 -50.04 6.19
CA MET A 531 21.37 -50.41 6.77
C MET A 531 22.01 -51.55 5.99
N VAL A 532 23.25 -51.32 5.56
CA VAL A 532 24.11 -52.28 4.88
C VAL A 532 25.20 -52.70 5.84
N THR A 533 25.34 -54.00 6.06
CA THR A 533 26.31 -54.56 7.01
C THR A 533 27.23 -55.54 6.30
N VAL A 534 28.53 -55.32 6.42
CA VAL A 534 29.57 -56.23 5.94
C VAL A 534 30.20 -56.91 7.15
N PRO A 535 30.02 -58.23 7.33
CA PRO A 535 30.61 -58.93 8.47
C PRO A 535 32.12 -59.00 8.34
N ILE A 536 32.84 -58.81 9.45
CA ILE A 536 34.31 -58.76 9.43
C ILE A 536 34.98 -60.11 9.48
N LYS A 537 34.30 -61.11 10.07
CA LYS A 537 34.88 -62.43 10.28
C LYS A 537 35.25 -63.01 8.90
N ASN A 538 36.53 -63.31 8.72
CA ASN A 538 37.15 -63.77 7.46
C ASN A 538 37.29 -62.72 6.33
N ASN A 539 36.74 -61.51 6.47
CA ASN A 539 36.75 -60.45 5.45
C ASN A 539 37.75 -59.33 5.76
N LEU A 540 37.89 -58.95 7.05
CA LEU A 540 38.75 -57.87 7.53
C LEU A 540 39.58 -58.36 8.73
N TYR A 541 40.20 -59.54 8.58
CA TYR A 541 40.89 -60.24 9.67
C TYR A 541 42.41 -59.95 9.74
N ASN A 542 43.04 -59.57 8.62
CA ASN A 542 44.48 -59.29 8.56
C ASN A 542 44.75 -57.78 8.41
N LEU A 543 45.66 -57.24 9.23
CA LEU A 543 46.15 -55.86 9.12
C LEU A 543 47.48 -55.85 8.34
N PRO A 544 47.74 -54.81 7.51
CA PRO A 544 46.90 -53.66 7.21
C PRO A 544 45.87 -53.95 6.10
N PHE A 545 44.66 -53.38 6.20
CA PHE A 545 43.66 -53.42 5.14
C PHE A 545 43.43 -52.00 4.56
N THR A 546 42.90 -51.92 3.34
CA THR A 546 42.51 -50.66 2.69
C THR A 546 41.05 -50.78 2.24
N VAL A 547 40.28 -49.72 2.42
CA VAL A 547 38.88 -49.65 1.97
C VAL A 547 38.71 -48.45 1.05
N LEU A 548 38.03 -48.68 -0.07
CA LEU A 548 37.60 -47.63 -1.01
C LEU A 548 36.08 -47.73 -1.15
N CYS A 549 35.39 -46.59 -1.00
CA CYS A 549 33.94 -46.50 -1.17
C CYS A 549 33.61 -45.21 -1.92
N GLU A 550 32.80 -45.32 -2.96
CA GLU A 550 32.28 -44.18 -3.72
C GLU A 550 30.80 -43.96 -3.36
N VAL A 551 30.44 -42.73 -3.03
CA VAL A 551 29.10 -42.38 -2.53
C VAL A 551 28.60 -41.10 -3.19
N HIS A 552 27.42 -41.18 -3.80
CA HIS A 552 26.70 -40.02 -4.29
C HIS A 552 25.72 -39.53 -3.22
N LYS A 553 25.81 -38.25 -2.84
CA LYS A 553 24.88 -37.59 -1.90
C LYS A 553 24.14 -36.46 -2.57
N ASN A 554 22.87 -36.31 -2.26
CA ASN A 554 22.00 -35.23 -2.76
C ASN A 554 21.80 -34.10 -1.72
N TRP A 555 22.53 -34.14 -0.61
CA TRP A 555 22.43 -33.18 0.48
C TRP A 555 23.80 -32.57 0.84
N TYR A 556 23.77 -31.31 1.29
CA TYR A 556 24.94 -30.62 1.84
C TYR A 556 25.04 -30.88 3.34
N LYS A 557 23.94 -30.67 4.08
CA LYS A 557 23.81 -31.02 5.49
C LYS A 557 23.20 -32.40 5.65
N THR A 558 23.76 -33.22 6.54
CA THR A 558 23.30 -34.61 6.75
C THR A 558 21.82 -34.67 7.11
N PRO A 559 21.07 -35.61 6.49
CA PRO A 559 19.63 -35.72 6.66
C PRO A 559 19.21 -36.15 8.07
N ASN A 560 20.07 -36.89 8.78
CA ASN A 560 19.78 -37.47 10.08
C ASN A 560 21.04 -37.53 10.94
N VAL A 561 20.89 -38.02 12.16
CA VAL A 561 22.00 -38.23 13.08
C VAL A 561 22.87 -39.40 12.56
N ALA A 562 24.03 -39.07 12.01
CA ALA A 562 25.07 -39.99 11.54
C ALA A 562 24.61 -41.00 10.47
N PRO A 563 24.34 -40.56 9.23
CA PRO A 563 24.09 -41.48 8.13
C PRO A 563 25.31 -42.37 7.90
N ARG A 564 25.11 -43.68 8.02
CA ARG A 564 26.14 -44.70 7.80
C ARG A 564 26.02 -45.23 6.39
N VAL A 565 27.14 -45.29 5.68
CA VAL A 565 27.24 -45.91 4.36
C VAL A 565 27.42 -47.41 4.55
N PHE A 566 28.32 -47.80 5.43
CA PHE A 566 28.39 -49.17 5.94
C PHE A 566 28.90 -49.21 7.38
N ASP A 567 28.58 -50.31 8.04
CA ASP A 567 28.99 -50.62 9.39
C ASP A 567 29.43 -52.08 9.46
N THR A 568 30.49 -52.34 10.21
CA THR A 568 31.04 -53.70 10.38
C THR A 568 30.55 -54.44 11.63
N GLY A 569 29.43 -54.01 12.20
CA GLY A 569 28.99 -54.32 13.57
C GLY A 569 29.00 -55.78 13.99
N GLY A 570 28.93 -56.01 15.30
CA GLY A 570 28.76 -57.34 15.90
C GLY A 570 30.03 -58.13 16.21
N HIS A 571 31.23 -57.53 16.09
CA HIS A 571 32.47 -58.16 16.54
C HIS A 571 32.82 -57.85 18.01
N GLN A 572 32.91 -56.56 18.37
CA GLN A 572 33.14 -56.07 19.74
C GLN A 572 32.46 -54.71 19.94
N THR A 573 31.87 -54.48 21.12
CA THR A 573 31.24 -53.20 21.47
C THR A 573 32.27 -52.07 21.41
N GLY A 574 32.02 -51.05 20.58
CA GLY A 574 32.89 -49.87 20.46
C GLY A 574 34.09 -50.03 19.51
N ALA A 575 34.24 -51.15 18.81
CA ALA A 575 35.36 -51.42 17.90
C ALA A 575 34.94 -51.64 16.42
N GLY A 576 33.86 -50.98 15.99
CA GLY A 576 33.38 -51.06 14.61
C GLY A 576 34.19 -50.17 13.67
N ILE A 577 34.32 -50.60 12.41
CA ILE A 577 34.71 -49.70 11.31
C ILE A 577 33.41 -49.12 10.74
N VAL A 578 33.32 -47.81 10.73
CA VAL A 578 32.16 -47.08 10.23
C VAL A 578 32.65 -46.09 9.18
N MET A 579 32.15 -46.23 7.96
CA MET A 579 32.18 -45.14 7.00
C MET A 579 30.81 -44.49 6.95
N GLY A 580 30.77 -43.19 7.15
CA GLY A 580 29.54 -42.42 7.21
C GLY A 580 29.82 -40.95 7.04
N PHE A 581 28.84 -40.13 7.40
CA PHE A 581 28.96 -38.68 7.33
C PHE A 581 28.62 -38.04 8.67
N GLY A 582 29.27 -36.89 8.95
CA GLY A 582 29.12 -36.16 10.22
C GLY A 582 27.66 -35.89 10.61
N SER A 583 27.36 -35.87 11.91
CA SER A 583 25.97 -35.75 12.39
C SER A 583 25.31 -34.41 12.02
N SER A 584 23.97 -34.41 11.97
CA SER A 584 23.15 -33.23 11.66
C SER A 584 23.28 -32.06 12.65
N GLY A 585 23.89 -32.30 13.84
CA GLY A 585 24.10 -31.31 14.90
C GLY A 585 25.49 -30.64 14.91
N GLY A 586 26.42 -31.01 14.03
CA GLY A 586 27.81 -30.52 14.00
C GLY A 586 28.27 -30.01 12.63
N TYR A 587 29.61 -29.95 12.42
CA TYR A 587 30.19 -29.62 11.12
C TYR A 587 29.82 -30.69 10.06
N ASP A 588 28.82 -30.30 9.25
CA ASP A 588 28.77 -30.34 7.79
C ASP A 588 29.21 -31.66 7.18
N GLY A 589 28.26 -32.53 6.79
CA GLY A 589 28.22 -33.28 5.53
C GLY A 589 29.44 -34.05 4.98
N PHE A 590 30.57 -34.04 5.68
CA PHE A 590 31.86 -34.57 5.28
C PHE A 590 31.89 -36.06 5.59
N PRO A 591 32.49 -36.85 4.68
CA PRO A 591 32.72 -38.25 4.96
C PRO A 591 33.70 -38.37 6.14
N TYR A 592 33.45 -39.32 7.01
CA TYR A 592 34.40 -39.74 8.04
C TYR A 592 34.58 -41.26 7.98
N CYS A 593 35.73 -41.70 8.45
CA CYS A 593 36.00 -43.09 8.79
C CYS A 593 36.27 -43.14 10.29
N ASP A 594 35.47 -43.90 11.02
CA ASP A 594 35.68 -44.18 12.44
C ASP A 594 36.10 -45.64 12.59
N ILE A 595 37.24 -45.86 13.23
CA ILE A 595 37.80 -47.18 13.49
C ILE A 595 37.85 -47.33 15.00
N GLY A 596 36.74 -47.77 15.57
CA GLY A 596 36.52 -47.79 17.01
C GLY A 596 37.64 -48.51 17.78
N GLY A 597 38.05 -47.94 18.91
CA GLY A 597 39.16 -48.45 19.73
C GLY A 597 40.56 -48.08 19.25
N SER A 598 40.68 -47.34 18.14
CA SER A 598 41.93 -46.69 17.75
C SER A 598 42.00 -45.32 18.44
N ASP A 599 42.96 -45.11 19.34
CA ASP A 599 43.24 -43.76 19.82
C ASP A 599 43.52 -42.85 18.60
N ARG A 600 42.78 -41.75 18.50
CA ARG A 600 42.79 -40.82 17.35
C ARG A 600 44.15 -40.20 17.07
#